data_AF-A0A939X825-F1
#
_entry.id   AF-A0A939X825-F1
#
_cell.length_a   1.000
_cell.length_b   1.000
_cell.length_c   1.000
_cell.angle_alpha   90.00
_cell.angle_beta   90.00
_cell.angle_gamma   90.00
#
_symmetry.space_group_name_H-M   'P 1'
#
loop_
_entity.id
_entity.type
_entity.pdbx_description
1 polymer ?
#
loop_
_entity_poly.entity_id
_entity_poly.type
_entity_poly.pdbx_seq_one_letter_code
_entity_poly.pdbx_strand_id
1 'polypeptide(L)'
;MQTLVTSNEYENGKPKTPEFKQLENPFSNFEEREKSITCEKHGLVKTTVFINKKTGEEMGCVCPLCEKEQEEEEQKRAKERELQLEKERREEFYKSCNIKQEFWEKTFDDFKPITPKQKEYLAAIKKLLETKHGKLIVLGSNGAGKSMLANIALKDMGGLVYTMFQLSLKIRSLGKDDMSEYDFVEMLIQAPLLVFDEIGRSKGSEFEINLMSYVLGERHSLDKPFILLSNTHFARDCPNGKEGCEKCFERYFDNDLLSRFRQDGKFIVLEKDVPDWRNPKNKGLFEK
;
A
#
# COMPACT_ATOMS: atom_id res chain seq x y z
N MET A 1 -3.41 -36.55 5.39
CA MET A 1 -4.16 -35.72 4.43
C MET A 1 -4.80 -36.65 3.41
N GLN A 2 -6.13 -36.66 3.30
CA GLN A 2 -6.84 -37.43 2.28
C GLN A 2 -6.87 -36.63 0.98
N THR A 3 -6.25 -37.14 -0.09
CA THR A 3 -6.38 -36.58 -1.44
C THR A 3 -7.48 -37.33 -2.19
N LEU A 4 -8.49 -36.59 -2.65
CA LEU A 4 -9.59 -37.06 -3.49
C LEU A 4 -9.12 -37.18 -4.94
N VAL A 5 -9.37 -38.33 -5.57
CA VAL A 5 -9.43 -38.45 -7.04
C VAL A 5 -10.78 -39.09 -7.36
N THR A 6 -11.66 -38.34 -8.03
CA THR A 6 -12.97 -38.82 -8.47
C THR A 6 -12.97 -39.00 -9.99
N SER A 7 -13.18 -40.22 -10.48
CA SER A 7 -13.72 -40.48 -11.82
C SER A 7 -15.20 -40.86 -11.66
N ASN A 8 -16.09 -40.00 -12.16
CA ASN A 8 -17.54 -40.27 -12.19
C ASN A 8 -17.85 -41.24 -13.34
N GLU A 9 -17.96 -42.54 -13.04
CA GLU A 9 -18.48 -43.54 -13.97
C GLU A 9 -19.87 -44.01 -13.53
N TYR A 10 -20.87 -43.87 -14.42
CA TYR A 10 -22.22 -44.39 -14.27
C TYR A 10 -22.34 -45.70 -15.04
N GLU A 11 -22.95 -46.73 -14.45
CA GLU A 11 -23.25 -48.00 -15.13
C GLU A 11 -24.73 -48.33 -14.92
N ASN A 12 -25.48 -48.52 -16.01
CA ASN A 12 -26.92 -48.80 -16.02
C ASN A 12 -27.80 -47.79 -15.24
N GLY A 13 -27.54 -46.49 -15.41
CA GLY A 13 -28.45 -45.43 -14.96
C GLY A 13 -28.56 -45.25 -13.45
N LYS A 14 -27.70 -45.89 -12.66
CA LYS A 14 -27.53 -45.64 -11.22
C LYS A 14 -26.11 -45.14 -10.95
N PRO A 15 -25.90 -44.17 -10.04
CA PRO A 15 -24.56 -43.79 -9.61
C PRO A 15 -23.88 -45.02 -8.99
N LYS A 16 -22.69 -45.39 -9.49
CA LYS A 16 -21.85 -46.39 -8.83
C LYS A 16 -21.58 -45.89 -7.41
N THR A 17 -21.97 -46.66 -6.40
CA THR A 17 -21.48 -46.46 -5.04
C THR A 17 -19.96 -46.57 -5.09
N PRO A 18 -19.19 -45.55 -4.65
CA PRO A 18 -17.75 -45.62 -4.67
C PRO A 18 -17.31 -46.81 -3.80
N GLU A 19 -16.73 -47.83 -4.42
CA GLU A 19 -16.05 -48.89 -3.71
C GLU A 19 -14.80 -48.30 -3.07
N PHE A 20 -14.90 -47.97 -1.78
CA PHE A 20 -13.75 -47.63 -0.96
C PHE A 20 -12.90 -48.88 -0.78
N LYS A 21 -11.94 -49.11 -1.67
CA LYS A 21 -10.83 -50.01 -1.36
C LYS A 21 -10.08 -49.41 -0.18
N GLN A 22 -10.11 -50.11 0.96
CA GLN A 22 -9.18 -49.83 2.05
C GLN A 22 -7.78 -49.98 1.48
N LEU A 23 -7.10 -48.85 1.25
CA LEU A 23 -5.66 -48.86 1.06
C LEU A 23 -5.06 -49.41 2.35
N GLU A 24 -4.54 -50.63 2.31
CA GLU A 24 -3.77 -51.19 3.41
C GLU A 24 -2.72 -50.15 3.82
N ASN A 25 -2.65 -49.86 5.11
CA ASN A 25 -1.70 -48.89 5.63
C ASN A 25 -0.29 -49.29 5.14
N PRO A 26 0.38 -48.46 4.31
CA PRO A 26 1.67 -48.81 3.72
C PRO A 26 2.76 -49.05 4.77
N PHE A 27 2.53 -48.64 6.02
CA PHE A 27 3.41 -48.84 7.17
C PHE A 27 3.05 -50.05 8.04
N SER A 28 2.00 -50.81 7.73
CA SER A 28 1.60 -52.02 8.50
C SER A 28 2.73 -53.06 8.63
N ASN A 29 3.60 -53.12 7.62
CA ASN A 29 4.75 -54.00 7.55
C ASN A 29 5.99 -53.48 8.31
N PHE A 30 5.92 -52.34 8.99
CA PHE A 30 7.04 -51.80 9.77
C PHE A 30 6.75 -51.91 11.27
N GLU A 31 7.78 -52.13 12.06
CA GLU A 31 7.77 -52.02 13.52
C GLU A 31 8.70 -50.89 13.97
N GLU A 32 8.29 -50.16 15.00
CA GLU A 32 9.04 -49.04 15.54
C GLU A 32 9.90 -49.52 16.73
N ARG A 33 11.19 -49.18 16.75
CA ARG A 33 12.08 -49.46 17.89
C ARG A 33 12.95 -48.25 18.23
N GLU A 34 13.20 -48.03 19.52
CA GLU A 34 14.22 -47.08 19.96
C GLU A 34 15.62 -47.68 19.82
N LYS A 35 16.56 -46.90 19.28
CA LYS A 35 17.97 -47.27 19.13
C LYS A 35 18.84 -46.07 19.48
N SER A 36 19.93 -46.31 20.19
CA SER A 36 20.95 -45.28 20.41
C SER A 36 21.89 -45.24 19.22
N ILE A 37 22.05 -44.07 18.61
CA ILE A 37 23.02 -43.80 17.55
C ILE A 37 24.04 -42.75 18.02
N THR A 38 25.23 -42.76 17.43
CA THR A 38 26.25 -41.74 17.68
C THR A 38 26.22 -40.72 16.55
N CYS A 39 25.86 -39.48 16.87
CA CYS A 39 25.93 -38.32 15.99
C CYS A 39 27.25 -37.57 16.21
N GLU A 40 27.88 -37.09 15.14
CA GLU A 40 29.11 -36.28 15.24
C GLU A 40 28.89 -34.94 15.95
N LYS A 41 27.70 -34.34 15.80
CA LYS A 41 27.35 -33.04 16.39
C LYS A 41 26.79 -33.15 17.80
N HIS A 42 26.00 -34.19 18.08
CA HIS A 42 25.24 -34.33 19.34
C HIS A 42 25.63 -35.53 20.19
N GLY A 43 26.64 -36.31 19.78
CA GLY A 43 27.09 -37.49 20.52
C GLY A 43 26.06 -38.62 20.51
N LEU A 44 25.98 -39.38 21.61
CA LEU A 44 25.06 -40.51 21.72
C LEU A 44 23.63 -40.02 21.95
N VAL A 45 22.75 -40.23 20.96
CA VAL A 45 21.35 -39.82 20.99
C VAL A 45 20.44 -41.02 20.73
N LYS A 46 19.26 -41.03 21.35
CA LYS A 46 18.22 -42.01 21.05
C LYS A 46 17.42 -41.56 19.85
N THR A 47 17.19 -42.46 18.91
CA THR A 47 16.33 -42.23 17.74
C THR A 47 15.36 -43.39 17.56
N THR A 48 14.34 -43.14 16.78
CA THR A 48 13.36 -44.14 16.36
C THR A 48 13.79 -44.74 15.02
N VAL A 49 13.90 -46.06 14.95
CA VAL A 49 14.10 -46.78 13.68
C VAL A 49 12.86 -47.59 13.33
N PHE A 50 12.54 -47.64 12.04
CA PHE A 50 11.48 -48.46 11.49
C PHE A 50 12.09 -49.70 10.86
N ILE A 51 11.70 -50.88 11.35
CA ILE A 51 12.20 -52.17 10.87
C ILE A 51 11.12 -52.82 10.02
N ASN A 52 11.44 -53.17 8.78
CA ASN A 52 10.53 -53.91 7.92
C ASN A 52 10.38 -55.35 8.44
N LYS A 53 9.17 -55.75 8.84
CA LYS A 53 8.86 -57.08 9.39
C LYS A 53 9.13 -58.22 8.40
N LYS A 54 9.14 -57.95 7.09
CA LYS A 54 9.37 -58.96 6.04
C LYS A 54 10.83 -59.09 5.63
N THR A 55 11.55 -57.96 5.52
CA THR A 55 12.94 -57.95 5.02
C THR A 55 13.97 -57.78 6.13
N GLY A 56 13.56 -57.35 7.33
CA GLY A 56 14.46 -57.00 8.44
C GLY A 56 15.23 -55.70 8.23
N GLU A 57 15.01 -54.99 7.11
CA GLU A 57 15.72 -53.76 6.79
C GLU A 57 15.32 -52.63 7.75
N GLU A 58 16.32 -51.94 8.31
CA GLU A 58 16.15 -50.76 9.15
C GLU A 58 16.12 -49.49 8.28
N MET A 59 15.15 -48.61 8.54
CA MET A 59 15.08 -47.25 7.99
C MET A 59 14.98 -46.22 9.13
N GLY A 60 15.52 -45.02 8.91
CA GLY A 60 15.35 -43.88 9.83
C GLY A 60 16.47 -43.64 10.84
N CYS A 61 17.72 -44.03 10.57
CA CYS A 61 18.85 -43.75 11.48
C CYS A 61 19.36 -42.30 11.44
N VAL A 62 18.46 -41.31 11.57
CA VAL A 62 18.81 -39.89 11.61
C VAL A 62 18.87 -39.40 13.05
N CYS A 63 19.79 -38.48 13.35
CA CYS A 63 19.86 -37.81 14.65
C CYS A 63 18.64 -36.87 14.80
N PRO A 64 17.75 -37.08 15.78
CA PRO A 64 16.54 -36.27 15.93
C PRO A 64 16.85 -34.81 16.31
N LEU A 65 18.02 -34.55 16.92
CA LEU A 65 18.46 -33.19 17.22
C LEU A 65 18.95 -32.46 15.97
N CYS A 66 19.68 -33.14 15.07
CA CYS A 66 20.04 -32.58 13.77
C CYS A 66 18.79 -32.30 12.91
N GLU A 67 17.83 -33.23 12.89
CA GLU A 67 16.58 -33.07 12.15
C GLU A 67 15.79 -31.86 12.67
N LYS A 68 15.63 -31.75 13.99
CA LYS A 68 14.98 -30.58 14.61
C LYS A 68 15.70 -29.26 14.30
N GLU A 69 17.03 -29.22 14.36
CA GLU A 69 17.79 -28.02 14.00
C GLU A 69 17.63 -27.64 12.53
N GLN A 70 17.60 -28.63 11.62
CA GLN A 70 17.32 -28.42 10.20
C GLN A 70 15.91 -27.89 9.96
N GLU A 71 14.91 -28.47 10.63
CA GLU A 71 13.53 -27.98 10.58
C GLU A 71 13.40 -26.55 11.11
N GLU A 72 14.03 -26.23 12.24
CA GLU A 72 14.02 -24.87 12.81
C GLU A 72 14.71 -23.86 11.88
N GLU A 73 15.83 -24.24 11.25
CA GLU A 73 16.53 -23.42 10.28
C GLU A 73 15.71 -23.22 9.00
N GLU A 74 15.08 -24.28 8.48
CA GLU A 74 14.19 -24.20 7.31
C GLU A 74 12.97 -23.33 7.60
N GLN A 75 12.34 -23.47 8.77
CA GLN A 75 11.24 -22.61 9.20
C GLN A 75 11.67 -21.15 9.31
N LYS A 76 12.86 -20.87 9.84
CA LYS A 76 13.38 -19.51 9.93
C LYS A 76 13.63 -18.92 8.54
N ARG A 77 14.27 -19.67 7.64
CA ARG A 77 14.52 -19.26 6.25
C ARG A 77 13.20 -19.03 5.49
N ALA A 78 12.20 -19.88 5.70
CA ALA A 78 10.88 -19.73 5.10
C ALA A 78 10.20 -18.44 5.56
N LYS A 79 10.23 -18.14 6.88
CA LYS A 79 9.70 -16.89 7.44
C LYS A 79 10.43 -15.65 6.92
N GLU A 80 11.75 -15.69 6.83
CA GLU A 80 12.56 -14.59 6.27
C GLU A 80 12.22 -14.35 4.79
N ARG A 81 12.05 -15.42 4.01
CA ARG A 81 11.64 -15.34 2.61
C ARG A 81 10.24 -14.77 2.44
N GLU A 82 9.30 -15.18 3.29
CA GLU A 82 7.92 -14.66 3.28
C GLU A 82 7.89 -13.16 3.56
N LEU A 83 8.61 -12.72 4.61
CA LEU A 83 8.73 -11.31 4.96
C LEU A 83 9.36 -10.49 3.83
N GLN A 84 10.38 -11.02 3.17
CA GLN A 84 11.03 -10.36 2.03
C GLN A 84 10.06 -10.20 0.84
N LEU A 85 9.30 -11.25 0.52
CA LEU A 85 8.29 -11.19 -0.56
C LEU A 85 7.13 -10.25 -0.23
N GLU A 86 6.73 -10.15 1.04
CA GLU A 86 5.72 -9.16 1.47
C GLU A 86 6.26 -7.73 1.30
N LYS A 87 7.50 -7.48 1.70
CA LYS A 87 8.16 -6.19 1.54
C LYS A 87 8.27 -5.79 0.06
N GLU A 88 8.71 -6.69 -0.81
CA GLU A 88 8.81 -6.43 -2.25
C GLU A 88 7.46 -6.08 -2.86
N ARG A 89 6.41 -6.87 -2.57
CA ARG A 89 5.04 -6.58 -3.01
C ARG A 89 4.55 -5.21 -2.55
N ARG A 90 4.84 -4.85 -1.30
CA ARG A 90 4.49 -3.56 -0.72
C ARG A 90 5.21 -2.40 -1.41
N GLU A 91 6.51 -2.54 -1.69
CA GLU A 91 7.30 -1.53 -2.40
C GLU A 91 6.84 -1.36 -3.85
N GLU A 92 6.50 -2.46 -4.54
CA GLU A 92 5.92 -2.41 -5.90
C GLU A 92 4.58 -1.68 -5.92
N PHE A 93 3.72 -1.95 -4.95
CA PHE A 93 2.46 -1.22 -4.78
C PHE A 93 2.68 0.28 -4.53
N TYR A 94 3.65 0.65 -3.71
CA TYR A 94 3.95 2.07 -3.48
C TYR A 94 4.50 2.76 -4.74
N LYS A 95 5.33 2.06 -5.52
CA LYS A 95 5.82 2.56 -6.81
C LYS A 95 4.68 2.76 -7.80
N SER A 96 3.74 1.81 -7.89
CA SER A 96 2.59 1.93 -8.80
C SER A 96 1.67 3.09 -8.44
N CYS A 97 1.60 3.45 -7.15
CA CYS A 97 0.88 4.64 -6.67
C CYS A 97 1.67 5.96 -6.82
N ASN A 98 2.90 5.92 -7.34
CA ASN A 98 3.85 7.03 -7.42
C ASN A 98 4.21 7.66 -6.06
N ILE A 99 4.17 6.87 -4.98
CA ILE A 99 4.49 7.31 -3.61
C ILE A 99 6.02 7.42 -3.47
N LYS A 100 6.49 8.59 -3.03
CA LYS A 100 7.92 8.83 -2.78
C LYS A 100 8.44 7.92 -1.67
N GLN A 101 9.67 7.41 -1.84
CA GLN A 101 10.34 6.51 -0.89
C GLN A 101 10.37 7.04 0.55
N GLU A 102 10.48 8.35 0.73
CA GLU A 102 10.46 9.01 2.05
C GLU A 102 9.17 8.77 2.86
N PHE A 103 8.07 8.37 2.20
CA PHE A 103 6.78 8.08 2.83
C PHE A 103 6.47 6.59 2.99
N TRP A 104 7.31 5.67 2.49
CA TRP A 104 7.01 4.22 2.47
C TRP A 104 6.79 3.64 3.87
N GLU A 105 7.63 4.02 4.84
CA GLU A 105 7.53 3.55 6.22
C GLU A 105 6.72 4.48 7.14
N LYS A 106 6.19 5.60 6.61
CA LYS A 106 5.43 6.57 7.42
C LYS A 106 4.00 6.13 7.69
N THR A 107 3.56 6.16 8.93
CA THR A 107 2.20 5.76 9.34
C THR A 107 1.45 6.93 9.97
N PHE A 108 0.18 6.73 10.31
CA PHE A 108 -0.57 7.74 11.07
C PHE A 108 0.05 8.03 12.44
N ASP A 109 0.74 7.06 13.05
CA ASP A 109 1.36 7.21 14.37
C ASP A 109 2.58 8.15 14.33
N ASP A 110 3.24 8.25 13.18
CA ASP A 110 4.34 9.17 12.93
C ASP A 110 3.86 10.64 12.81
N PHE A 111 2.57 10.87 12.56
CA PHE A 111 2.02 12.23 12.43
C PHE A 111 1.54 12.74 13.80
N LYS A 112 2.29 13.68 14.39
CA LYS A 112 1.91 14.34 15.65
C LYS A 112 1.29 15.72 15.38
N PRO A 113 -0.05 15.85 15.37
CA PRO A 113 -0.70 17.13 15.13
C PRO A 113 -0.56 18.04 16.35
N ILE A 114 0.15 19.17 16.19
CA ILE A 114 0.36 20.17 17.23
C ILE A 114 -0.64 21.33 17.15
N THR A 115 -1.31 21.51 16.00
CA THR A 115 -2.34 22.56 15.82
C THR A 115 -3.75 21.98 15.66
N PRO A 116 -4.81 22.77 15.98
CA PRO A 116 -6.19 22.36 15.72
C PRO A 116 -6.45 22.05 14.25
N LYS A 117 -5.86 22.79 13.30
CA LYS A 117 -6.04 22.52 11.86
C LYS A 117 -5.33 21.26 11.39
N GLN A 118 -4.19 20.89 11.98
CA GLN A 118 -3.58 19.59 11.73
C GLN A 118 -4.44 18.44 12.27
N LYS A 119 -5.06 18.59 13.44
CA LYS A 119 -6.03 17.61 13.97
C LYS A 119 -7.25 17.48 13.07
N GLU A 120 -7.76 18.62 12.58
CA GLU A 120 -8.87 18.65 11.62
C GLU A 120 -8.50 17.94 10.30
N TYR A 121 -7.29 18.15 9.80
CA TYR A 121 -6.80 17.48 8.59
C TYR A 121 -6.67 15.97 8.78
N LEU A 122 -6.07 15.53 9.90
CA LEU A 122 -5.99 14.11 10.25
C LEU A 122 -7.39 13.47 10.32
N ALA A 123 -8.34 14.12 10.97
CA ALA A 123 -9.72 13.63 11.06
C ALA A 123 -10.41 13.58 9.69
N ALA A 124 -10.16 14.56 8.82
CA ALA A 124 -10.68 14.58 7.46
C ALA A 124 -10.12 13.44 6.60
N ILE A 125 -8.82 13.13 6.74
CA ILE A 125 -8.19 12.00 6.06
C ILE A 125 -8.77 10.67 6.54
N LYS A 126 -8.91 10.47 7.86
CA LYS A 126 -9.54 9.26 8.41
C LYS A 126 -10.97 9.09 7.89
N LYS A 127 -11.78 10.16 7.91
CA LYS A 127 -13.13 10.14 7.35
C LYS A 127 -13.13 9.78 5.87
N LEU A 128 -12.23 10.36 5.06
CA LEU A 128 -12.11 10.04 3.64
C LEU A 128 -11.77 8.56 3.42
N LEU A 129 -10.90 7.98 4.26
CA LEU A 129 -10.57 6.55 4.19
C LEU A 129 -11.72 5.64 4.63
N GLU A 130 -12.51 6.06 5.62
CA GLU A 130 -13.68 5.32 6.10
C GLU A 130 -14.81 5.33 5.07
N THR A 131 -15.11 6.50 4.50
CA THR A 131 -16.22 6.64 3.55
C THR A 131 -15.80 6.32 2.13
N LYS A 132 -14.50 6.33 1.81
CA LYS A 132 -13.97 6.22 0.44
C LYS A 132 -14.55 7.30 -0.52
N HIS A 133 -14.92 8.45 0.06
CA HIS A 133 -15.54 9.59 -0.62
C HIS A 133 -15.01 10.91 -0.06
N GLY A 134 -15.17 12.00 -0.82
CA GLY A 134 -14.88 13.35 -0.38
C GLY A 134 -13.69 14.02 -1.06
N LYS A 135 -13.68 15.36 -1.01
CA LYS A 135 -12.75 16.21 -1.74
C LYS A 135 -12.04 17.11 -0.73
N LEU A 136 -10.72 16.96 -0.60
CA LEU A 136 -9.94 17.74 0.36
C LEU A 136 -9.04 18.73 -0.36
N ILE A 137 -9.11 19.99 0.02
CA ILE A 137 -8.19 21.03 -0.45
C ILE A 137 -7.41 21.52 0.75
N VAL A 138 -6.11 21.27 0.76
CA VAL A 138 -5.24 21.53 1.91
C VAL A 138 -4.19 22.57 1.54
N LEU A 139 -4.31 23.75 2.14
CA LEU A 139 -3.36 24.85 1.98
C LEU A 139 -2.50 24.97 3.22
N GLY A 140 -1.23 25.34 3.06
CA GLY A 140 -0.37 25.61 4.22
C GLY A 140 1.11 25.68 3.87
N SER A 141 1.95 26.02 4.85
CA SER A 141 3.39 26.08 4.66
C SER A 141 4.04 24.70 4.50
N ASN A 142 5.28 24.71 4.01
CA ASN A 142 6.13 23.52 3.98
C ASN A 142 6.36 22.97 5.39
N GLY A 143 6.42 21.65 5.54
CA GLY A 143 6.64 21.03 6.85
C GLY A 143 5.39 20.93 7.73
N ALA A 144 4.19 21.30 7.25
CA ALA A 144 2.95 21.13 8.01
C ALA A 144 2.37 19.70 7.96
N GLY A 145 3.01 18.78 7.23
CA GLY A 145 2.61 17.36 7.10
C GLY A 145 1.53 17.05 6.05
N LYS A 146 1.26 18.00 5.15
CA LYS A 146 0.30 17.87 4.02
C LYS A 146 0.52 16.58 3.21
N SER A 147 1.69 16.46 2.59
CA SER A 147 2.07 15.34 1.73
C SER A 147 2.13 14.03 2.51
N MET A 148 2.61 14.05 3.75
CA MET A 148 2.71 12.84 4.58
C MET A 148 1.35 12.17 4.77
N LEU A 149 0.33 12.90 5.24
CA LEU A 149 -0.99 12.31 5.47
C LEU A 149 -1.68 11.86 4.17
N ALA A 150 -1.50 12.60 3.07
CA ALA A 150 -2.05 12.19 1.78
C ALA A 150 -1.40 10.91 1.25
N ASN A 151 -0.09 10.75 1.42
CA ASN A 151 0.61 9.52 1.04
C ASN A 151 0.25 8.36 1.96
N ILE A 152 0.03 8.58 3.26
CA ILE A 152 -0.51 7.55 4.15
C ILE A 152 -1.89 7.09 3.67
N ALA A 153 -2.77 8.02 3.26
CA ALA A 153 -4.07 7.69 2.71
C ALA A 153 -3.98 6.86 1.41
N LEU A 154 -3.03 7.17 0.53
CA LEU A 154 -2.78 6.40 -0.69
C LEU A 154 -2.31 4.97 -0.40
N LYS A 155 -1.53 4.75 0.67
CA LYS A 155 -1.11 3.40 1.06
C LYS A 155 -2.27 2.53 1.54
N ASP A 156 -3.29 3.13 2.14
CA ASP A 156 -4.49 2.42 2.62
C ASP A 156 -5.52 2.19 1.49
N MET A 157 -5.81 3.23 0.71
CA MET A 157 -6.87 3.19 -0.30
C MET A 157 -6.40 2.76 -1.69
N GLY A 158 -5.09 2.82 -1.96
CA GLY A 158 -4.55 2.84 -3.32
C GLY A 158 -4.86 4.16 -4.03
N GLY A 159 -4.32 4.33 -5.23
CA GLY A 159 -4.51 5.55 -6.01
C GLY A 159 -3.23 6.05 -6.65
N LEU A 160 -3.21 7.35 -6.93
CA LEU A 160 -2.08 8.00 -7.61
C LEU A 160 -1.79 9.36 -6.97
N VAL A 161 -0.51 9.68 -6.82
CA VAL A 161 -0.06 11.05 -6.51
C VAL A 161 0.79 11.60 -7.63
N TYR A 162 0.56 12.85 -8.02
CA TYR A 162 1.40 13.57 -8.97
C TYR A 162 1.60 15.01 -8.53
N THR A 163 2.81 15.54 -8.70
CA THR A 163 2.96 17.00 -8.83
C THR A 163 2.65 17.42 -10.26
N MET A 164 2.33 18.70 -10.48
CA MET A 164 2.12 19.24 -11.83
C MET A 164 3.33 18.99 -12.74
N PHE A 165 4.54 19.08 -12.19
CA PHE A 165 5.77 18.79 -12.92
C PHE A 165 5.88 17.30 -13.31
N GLN A 166 5.56 16.37 -12.41
CA GLN A 166 5.57 14.94 -12.73
C GLN A 166 4.50 14.61 -13.78
N LEU A 167 3.32 15.21 -13.69
CA LEU A 167 2.26 15.07 -14.68
C LEU A 167 2.75 15.52 -16.06
N SER A 168 3.42 16.66 -16.13
CA SER A 168 4.02 17.22 -17.36
C SER A 168 5.03 16.25 -17.99
N LEU A 169 5.93 15.69 -17.17
CA LEU A 169 6.93 14.73 -17.63
C LEU A 169 6.27 13.45 -18.13
N LYS A 170 5.25 12.95 -17.42
CA LYS A 170 4.56 11.72 -17.78
C LYS A 170 3.84 11.87 -19.12
N ILE A 171 3.11 12.96 -19.33
CA ILE A 171 2.44 13.26 -20.61
C ILE A 171 3.43 13.26 -21.78
N ARG A 172 4.60 13.88 -21.59
CA ARG A 172 5.66 13.90 -22.61
C ARG A 172 6.29 12.52 -22.88
N SER A 173 6.16 11.56 -21.95
CA SER A 173 6.71 10.21 -22.10
C SER A 173 5.71 9.20 -22.65
N LEU A 174 4.40 9.48 -22.67
CA LEU A 174 3.35 8.52 -23.05
C LEU A 174 3.59 7.85 -24.41
N GLY A 175 4.01 8.62 -25.42
CA GLY A 175 4.34 8.06 -26.75
C GLY A 175 5.54 7.11 -26.79
N LYS A 176 6.30 6.96 -25.68
CA LYS A 176 7.40 6.00 -25.53
C LYS A 176 7.04 4.80 -24.66
N ASP A 177 5.97 4.89 -23.88
CA ASP A 177 5.57 3.93 -22.85
C ASP A 177 4.42 3.00 -23.31
N ASP A 178 4.14 2.94 -24.62
CA ASP A 178 2.97 2.23 -25.23
C ASP A 178 1.60 2.56 -24.58
N MET A 179 1.51 3.70 -23.88
CA MET A 179 0.30 4.18 -23.23
C MET A 179 -0.20 5.42 -23.95
N SER A 180 -1.48 5.45 -24.34
CA SER A 180 -2.04 6.64 -24.96
C SER A 180 -2.32 7.74 -23.92
N GLU A 181 -2.45 8.98 -24.38
CA GLU A 181 -2.92 10.09 -23.54
C GLU A 181 -4.29 9.77 -22.94
N TYR A 182 -5.19 9.21 -23.75
CA TYR A 182 -6.52 8.81 -23.32
C TYR A 182 -6.46 7.79 -22.16
N ASP A 183 -5.65 6.73 -22.29
CA ASP A 183 -5.53 5.71 -21.24
C ASP A 183 -4.96 6.29 -19.95
N PHE A 184 -3.99 7.20 -20.06
CA PHE A 184 -3.42 7.87 -18.91
C PHE A 184 -4.46 8.76 -18.20
N VAL A 185 -5.26 9.51 -18.94
CA VAL A 185 -6.34 10.34 -18.38
C VAL A 185 -7.40 9.46 -17.72
N GLU A 186 -7.82 8.38 -18.37
CA GLU A 186 -8.78 7.43 -17.81
C GLU A 186 -8.23 6.79 -16.52
N MET A 187 -6.94 6.44 -16.46
CA MET A 187 -6.28 5.96 -15.25
C MET A 187 -6.37 6.98 -14.10
N LEU A 188 -6.16 8.27 -14.37
CA LEU A 188 -6.29 9.33 -13.36
C LEU A 188 -7.74 9.51 -12.90
N ILE A 189 -8.72 9.42 -13.80
CA ILE A 189 -10.15 9.49 -13.47
C ILE A 189 -10.57 8.28 -12.64
N GLN A 190 -10.08 7.08 -12.98
CA GLN A 190 -10.54 5.85 -12.36
C GLN A 190 -9.84 5.51 -11.04
N ALA A 191 -8.66 6.07 -10.77
CA ALA A 191 -7.87 5.80 -9.57
C ALA A 191 -8.73 5.89 -8.28
N PRO A 192 -8.55 4.99 -7.29
CA PRO A 192 -9.30 5.03 -6.03
C PRO A 192 -9.20 6.40 -5.34
N LEU A 193 -7.98 6.90 -5.17
CA LEU A 193 -7.70 8.24 -4.66
C LEU A 193 -6.75 8.96 -5.62
N LEU A 194 -7.03 10.23 -5.94
CA LEU A 194 -6.11 11.06 -6.70
C LEU A 194 -5.57 12.19 -5.84
N VAL A 195 -4.25 12.33 -5.78
CA VAL A 195 -3.58 13.41 -5.04
C VAL A 195 -2.78 14.27 -6.01
N PHE A 196 -3.09 15.56 -6.06
CA PHE A 196 -2.20 16.54 -6.69
C PHE A 196 -1.39 17.27 -5.62
N ASP A 197 -0.08 17.03 -5.60
CA ASP A 197 0.84 17.68 -4.65
C ASP A 197 1.51 18.92 -5.25
N GLU A 198 1.85 19.86 -4.38
CA GLU A 198 2.58 21.08 -4.73
C GLU A 198 1.92 22.00 -5.78
N ILE A 199 0.58 22.02 -5.82
CA ILE A 199 -0.18 22.88 -6.73
C ILE A 199 0.18 24.36 -6.50
N GLY A 200 0.35 25.13 -7.58
CA GLY A 200 0.63 26.56 -7.52
C GLY A 200 2.08 26.94 -7.20
N ARG A 201 3.02 25.98 -7.15
CA ARG A 201 4.47 26.28 -7.10
C ARG A 201 5.00 26.81 -8.44
N SER A 202 4.49 26.28 -9.54
CA SER A 202 4.67 26.78 -10.91
C SER A 202 3.29 27.07 -11.49
N LYS A 203 3.18 27.99 -12.46
CA LYS A 203 1.92 28.19 -13.19
C LYS A 203 1.48 26.88 -13.86
N GLY A 204 2.40 26.02 -14.30
CA GLY A 204 2.08 24.91 -15.19
C GLY A 204 1.75 25.45 -16.59
N SER A 205 1.64 24.57 -17.58
CA SER A 205 1.11 24.95 -18.89
C SER A 205 -0.42 25.05 -18.83
N GLU A 206 -1.04 25.88 -19.68
CA GLU A 206 -2.50 25.94 -19.80
C GLU A 206 -3.11 24.56 -20.06
N PHE A 207 -2.42 23.75 -20.87
CA PHE A 207 -2.78 22.37 -21.13
C PHE A 207 -2.83 21.51 -19.85
N GLU A 208 -1.82 21.58 -18.98
CA GLU A 208 -1.80 20.83 -17.72
C GLU A 208 -2.92 21.25 -16.77
N ILE A 209 -3.20 22.56 -16.67
CA ILE A 209 -4.30 23.09 -15.85
C ILE A 209 -5.64 22.60 -16.39
N ASN A 210 -5.84 22.67 -17.70
CA ASN A 210 -7.06 22.20 -18.37
C ASN A 210 -7.26 20.70 -18.17
N LEU A 211 -6.20 19.91 -18.32
CA LEU A 211 -6.25 18.47 -18.11
C LEU A 211 -6.60 18.13 -16.65
N MET A 212 -5.91 18.74 -15.69
CA MET A 212 -6.24 18.56 -14.27
C MET A 212 -7.69 18.95 -14.00
N SER A 213 -8.15 20.07 -14.56
CA SER A 213 -9.52 20.56 -14.36
C SER A 213 -10.56 19.59 -14.94
N TYR A 214 -10.29 19.04 -16.12
CA TYR A 214 -11.10 17.99 -16.73
C TYR A 214 -11.17 16.74 -15.84
N VAL A 215 -10.02 16.20 -15.43
CA VAL A 215 -9.94 15.00 -14.57
C VAL A 215 -10.70 15.20 -13.25
N LEU A 216 -10.51 16.34 -12.59
CA LEU A 216 -11.22 16.64 -11.33
C LEU A 216 -12.72 16.84 -11.55
N GLY A 217 -13.13 17.37 -12.70
CA GLY A 217 -14.52 17.45 -13.12
C GLY A 217 -15.17 16.09 -13.30
N GLU A 218 -14.52 15.17 -14.01
CA GLU A 218 -15.02 13.80 -14.21
C GLU A 218 -15.08 13.03 -12.89
N ARG A 219 -14.03 13.12 -12.06
CA ARG A 219 -14.02 12.52 -10.73
C ARG A 219 -15.12 13.06 -9.84
N HIS A 220 -15.43 14.36 -9.93
CA HIS A 220 -16.56 14.96 -9.23
C HIS A 220 -17.89 14.32 -9.66
N SER A 221 -18.12 14.16 -10.96
CA SER A 221 -19.34 13.53 -11.50
C SER A 221 -19.47 12.06 -11.08
N LEU A 222 -18.35 11.36 -10.89
CA LEU A 222 -18.28 9.97 -10.44
C LEU A 222 -18.22 9.81 -8.90
N ASP A 223 -18.29 10.91 -8.14
CA ASP A 223 -18.11 10.95 -6.69
C ASP A 223 -16.82 10.26 -6.18
N LYS A 224 -15.74 10.36 -6.96
CA LYS A 224 -14.43 9.78 -6.63
C LYS A 224 -13.58 10.75 -5.81
N PRO A 225 -12.96 10.30 -4.70
CA PRO A 225 -12.26 11.20 -3.81
C PRO A 225 -10.96 11.72 -4.41
N PHE A 226 -10.60 12.96 -4.08
CA PHE A 226 -9.30 13.53 -4.43
C PHE A 226 -8.81 14.50 -3.36
N ILE A 227 -7.49 14.69 -3.32
CA ILE A 227 -6.81 15.60 -2.41
C ILE A 227 -5.95 16.57 -3.23
N LEU A 228 -6.13 17.86 -3.01
CA LEU A 228 -5.30 18.91 -3.57
C LEU A 228 -4.44 19.50 -2.47
N LEU A 229 -3.12 19.42 -2.63
CA LEU A 229 -2.16 19.98 -1.68
C LEU A 229 -1.47 21.17 -2.33
N SER A 230 -1.45 22.29 -1.62
CA SER A 230 -0.81 23.50 -2.11
C SER A 230 -0.08 24.25 -1.02
N ASN A 231 1.03 24.88 -1.41
CA ASN A 231 1.75 25.85 -0.59
C ASN A 231 1.28 27.29 -0.81
N THR A 232 0.14 27.47 -1.48
CA THR A 232 -0.48 28.77 -1.74
C THR A 232 -1.37 29.22 -0.58
N HIS A 233 -2.00 30.37 -0.75
CA HIS A 233 -2.92 30.99 0.20
C HIS A 233 -4.15 31.51 -0.54
N PHE A 234 -5.25 31.73 0.17
CA PHE A 234 -6.40 32.44 -0.38
C PHE A 234 -6.10 33.93 -0.55
N ALA A 235 -6.77 34.59 -1.51
CA ALA A 235 -6.65 36.02 -1.76
C ALA A 235 -7.00 36.86 -0.53
N ARG A 236 -7.95 36.41 0.29
CA ARG A 236 -8.30 37.07 1.56
C ARG A 236 -7.17 37.05 2.61
N ASP A 237 -6.31 36.04 2.54
CA ASP A 237 -5.20 35.79 3.48
C ASP A 237 -3.83 36.09 2.85
N CYS A 238 -3.83 36.83 1.73
CA CYS A 238 -2.66 37.09 0.91
C CYS A 238 -1.70 38.06 1.63
N PRO A 239 -0.42 37.67 1.84
CA PRO A 239 0.57 38.56 2.45
C PRO A 239 0.92 39.77 1.57
N ASN A 240 0.63 39.69 0.26
CA ASN A 240 0.92 40.76 -0.71
C ASN A 240 -0.29 41.68 -0.96
N GLY A 241 -1.39 41.52 -0.22
CA GLY A 241 -2.64 42.27 -0.44
C GLY A 241 -3.60 41.60 -1.42
N LYS A 242 -4.83 42.14 -1.53
CA LYS A 242 -5.94 41.51 -2.28
C LYS A 242 -5.78 41.56 -3.81
N GLU A 243 -4.94 42.47 -4.32
CA GLU A 243 -4.76 42.70 -5.77
C GLU A 243 -3.41 42.15 -6.26
N GLY A 244 -3.38 41.60 -7.47
CA GLY A 244 -2.11 41.29 -8.16
C GLY A 244 -1.30 40.03 -7.76
N CYS A 245 -1.61 39.30 -6.67
CA CYS A 245 -0.87 38.07 -6.35
C CYS A 245 -1.23 36.87 -7.25
N GLU A 246 -0.36 36.50 -8.19
CA GLU A 246 -0.51 35.31 -9.06
C GLU A 246 -0.45 33.97 -8.30
N LYS A 247 -0.02 33.97 -7.04
CA LYS A 247 0.14 32.77 -6.20
C LYS A 247 -1.08 32.47 -5.33
N CYS A 248 -2.17 33.21 -5.49
CA CYS A 248 -3.41 32.92 -4.77
C CYS A 248 -4.07 31.67 -5.34
N PHE A 249 -4.56 30.80 -4.46
CA PHE A 249 -5.22 29.54 -4.85
C PHE A 249 -6.37 29.77 -5.83
N GLU A 250 -7.19 30.80 -5.59
CA GLU A 250 -8.34 31.12 -6.46
C GLU A 250 -7.97 31.60 -7.86
N ARG A 251 -6.70 31.95 -8.09
CA ARG A 251 -6.22 32.36 -9.43
C ARG A 251 -5.55 31.23 -10.19
N TYR A 252 -5.32 30.11 -9.53
CA TYR A 252 -4.77 28.90 -10.14
C TYR A 252 -5.86 28.04 -10.80
N PHE A 253 -7.10 28.20 -10.35
CA PHE A 253 -8.24 27.40 -10.79
C PHE A 253 -9.32 28.30 -11.37
N ASP A 254 -10.00 27.81 -12.39
CA ASP A 254 -11.11 28.50 -13.01
C ASP A 254 -12.32 28.58 -12.06
N ASN A 255 -13.14 29.62 -12.25
CA ASN A 255 -14.30 29.90 -11.38
C ASN A 255 -15.28 28.72 -11.28
N ASP A 256 -15.45 27.94 -12.34
CA ASP A 256 -16.37 26.80 -12.36
C ASP A 256 -15.89 25.67 -11.45
N LEU A 257 -14.61 25.32 -11.53
CA LEU A 257 -14.02 24.26 -10.72
C LEU A 257 -13.93 24.66 -9.24
N LEU A 258 -13.66 25.93 -8.94
CA LEU A 258 -13.78 26.45 -7.57
C LEU A 258 -15.23 26.41 -7.06
N SER A 259 -16.22 26.67 -7.92
CA SER A 259 -17.65 26.57 -7.57
C SER A 259 -17.99 25.13 -7.13
N ARG A 260 -17.58 24.14 -7.93
CA ARG A 260 -17.74 22.71 -7.61
C ARG A 260 -17.09 22.34 -6.29
N PHE A 261 -15.85 22.77 -6.07
CA PHE A 261 -15.15 22.49 -4.80
C PHE A 261 -15.81 23.14 -3.59
N ARG A 262 -16.50 24.27 -3.74
CA ARG A 262 -17.21 24.92 -2.63
C ARG A 262 -18.52 24.22 -2.27
N GLN A 263 -19.12 23.46 -3.19
CA GLN A 263 -20.39 22.77 -2.93
C GLN A 263 -20.20 21.60 -1.97
N ASP A 264 -19.15 20.80 -2.15
CA ASP A 264 -18.94 19.58 -1.36
C ASP A 264 -17.47 19.27 -1.02
N GLY A 265 -16.54 20.16 -1.36
CA GLY A 265 -15.15 20.09 -0.95
C GLY A 265 -14.89 20.70 0.42
N LYS A 266 -14.02 20.04 1.19
CA LYS A 266 -13.54 20.55 2.48
C LYS A 266 -12.22 21.27 2.29
N PHE A 267 -12.23 22.57 2.54
CA PHE A 267 -11.04 23.41 2.56
C PHE A 267 -10.42 23.44 3.95
N ILE A 268 -9.15 23.06 4.06
CA ILE A 268 -8.37 23.10 5.30
C ILE A 268 -7.14 23.96 5.07
N VAL A 269 -7.07 25.08 5.79
CA VAL A 269 -5.91 25.97 5.79
C VAL A 269 -5.12 25.70 7.06
N LEU A 270 -3.95 25.08 6.91
CA LEU A 270 -2.99 24.89 7.99
C LEU A 270 -2.32 26.23 8.30
N GLU A 271 -1.95 26.41 9.56
CA GLU A 271 -1.35 27.65 10.05
C GLU A 271 0.01 27.91 9.36
N LYS A 272 0.33 29.19 9.11
CA LYS A 272 1.58 29.56 8.40
C LYS A 272 2.82 29.24 9.22
N ASP A 273 2.73 29.35 10.54
CA ASP A 273 3.85 29.23 11.48
C ASP A 273 3.98 27.83 12.11
N VAL A 274 3.40 26.79 11.48
CA VAL A 274 3.67 25.42 11.91
C VAL A 274 5.18 25.17 11.76
N PRO A 275 5.88 24.84 12.86
CA PRO A 275 7.31 24.55 12.83
C PRO A 275 7.60 23.47 11.78
N ASP A 276 8.57 23.70 10.90
CA ASP A 276 8.96 22.69 9.92
C ASP A 276 9.53 21.47 10.65
N TRP A 277 8.86 20.32 10.56
CA TRP A 277 9.28 19.08 11.21
C TRP A 277 10.67 18.61 10.74
N ARG A 278 11.08 19.02 9.53
CA ARG A 278 12.39 18.67 8.96
C ARG A 278 13.53 19.46 9.61
N ASN A 279 13.21 20.56 10.31
CA ASN A 279 14.20 21.33 11.02
C ASN A 279 14.60 20.60 12.31
N PRO A 280 15.88 20.21 12.49
CA PRO A 280 16.34 19.48 13.68
C PRO A 280 16.02 20.19 15.00
N LYS A 281 15.93 21.52 15.00
CA LYS A 281 15.58 22.33 16.19
C LYS A 281 14.16 22.09 16.68
N ASN A 282 13.27 21.59 15.82
CA ASN A 282 11.86 21.41 16.10
C ASN A 282 11.51 19.97 16.51
N LYS A 283 12.45 19.01 16.49
CA LYS A 283 12.17 17.58 16.73
C LYS A 283 11.41 17.31 18.04
N GLY A 284 11.83 17.95 19.14
CA GLY A 284 11.18 17.78 20.45
C GLY A 284 9.73 18.27 20.54
N LEU A 285 9.24 19.04 19.55
CA LEU A 285 7.83 19.45 19.46
C LEU A 285 6.93 18.33 18.90
N PHE A 286 7.51 17.35 18.20
CA PHE A 286 6.81 16.26 17.52
C PHE A 286 7.08 14.88 18.17
N GLU A 287 7.75 14.84 19.32
CA GLU A 287 8.10 13.61 20.05
C GLU A 287 7.18 13.33 21.26
N LYS A 288 6.21 14.22 21.54
CA LYS A 288 5.24 14.09 22.64
C LYS A 288 3.91 13.51 22.20
#